data_AF-A0A7S3I851-F1
#
_entry.id   AF-A0A7S3I851-F1
#
_cell.length_a   1.000
_cell.length_b   1.000
_cell.length_c   1.000
_cell.angle_alpha   90.00
_cell.angle_beta   90.00
_cell.angle_gamma   90.00
#
_symmetry.space_group_name_H-M   'P 1'
#
loop_
_entity.id
_entity.type
_entity.pdbx_description
1 polymer ?
#
loop_
_entity_poly.entity_id
_entity_poly.type
_entity_poly.pdbx_seq_one_letter_code
_entity_poly.pdbx_strand_id
1 'polypeptide(L)'
;LEKRKNKEVSVPPLKHMLSIFSLIFGDREMRLAFEREKKAYYRRILLVVWPLLITLAALLIVLDTVYTDFYSFNTATHFVNGIAAVLFFVIWLFVKKQVILSWFVCPLMTAFAFYYFAVVDYDGSVVSIYYTLIVGITLTFFILVVFNENWVLSSVVYAPLLTYYMKKTGDDMLEQVAADEFKELVVRCLFCILMYTIVAYKVESLNKRAFLGQQ
;
A
#
# COMPACT_ATOMS: atom_id res chain seq x y z
N LEU A 1 -31.01 -48.77 5.28
CA LEU A 1 -31.90 -47.67 4.84
C LEU A 1 -32.00 -46.64 5.96
N GLU A 2 -30.98 -45.80 6.12
CA GLU A 2 -31.00 -44.73 7.12
C GLU A 2 -30.59 -43.43 6.42
N LYS A 3 -31.60 -42.59 6.19
CA LYS A 3 -31.52 -41.31 5.47
C LYS A 3 -30.63 -40.33 6.25
N ARG A 4 -29.36 -40.19 5.86
CA ARG A 4 -28.60 -38.97 6.12
C ARG A 4 -29.21 -37.83 5.31
N LYS A 5 -30.15 -37.09 5.92
CA LYS A 5 -30.60 -35.80 5.42
C LYS A 5 -29.42 -34.83 5.50
N ASN A 6 -28.81 -34.55 4.35
CA ASN A 6 -28.02 -33.34 4.15
C ASN A 6 -28.90 -32.14 4.53
N LYS A 7 -28.61 -31.51 5.68
CA LYS A 7 -29.00 -30.13 5.93
C LYS A 7 -28.06 -29.27 5.10
N GLU A 8 -28.44 -28.99 3.86
CA GLU A 8 -27.95 -27.81 3.15
C GLU A 8 -28.43 -26.60 3.94
N VAL A 9 -27.55 -26.06 4.78
CA VAL A 9 -27.74 -24.76 5.39
C VAL A 9 -27.65 -23.76 4.25
N SER A 10 -28.80 -23.26 3.77
CA SER A 10 -28.86 -22.20 2.78
C SER A 10 -28.23 -20.94 3.37
N VAL A 11 -26.95 -20.72 3.09
CA VAL A 11 -26.27 -19.48 3.43
C VAL A 11 -26.94 -18.38 2.60
N PRO A 12 -27.48 -17.31 3.22
CA PRO A 12 -28.17 -16.27 2.49
C PRO A 12 -27.24 -15.63 1.44
N PRO A 13 -27.75 -15.30 0.24
CA PRO A 13 -26.94 -14.92 -0.92
C PRO A 13 -26.03 -13.73 -0.64
N LEU A 14 -26.45 -12.81 0.25
CA LEU A 14 -25.66 -11.66 0.67
C LEU A 14 -24.40 -12.05 1.46
N LYS A 15 -24.49 -13.04 2.36
CA LYS A 15 -23.33 -13.51 3.13
C LYS A 15 -22.30 -14.19 2.23
N HIS A 16 -22.78 -14.89 1.20
CA HIS A 16 -21.93 -15.51 0.18
C HIS A 16 -21.25 -14.46 -0.72
N MET A 17 -21.96 -13.40 -1.10
CA MET A 17 -21.38 -12.29 -1.85
C MET A 17 -20.34 -11.51 -1.02
N LEU A 18 -20.62 -11.24 0.26
CA LEU A 18 -19.69 -10.58 1.17
C LEU A 18 -18.45 -11.42 1.47
N SER A 19 -18.59 -12.75 1.58
CA SER A 19 -17.44 -13.64 1.79
C SER A 19 -16.54 -13.72 0.54
N ILE A 20 -17.12 -13.71 -0.66
CA ILE A 20 -16.39 -13.63 -1.93
C ILE A 20 -15.67 -12.28 -2.06
N PHE A 21 -16.35 -11.19 -1.71
CA PHE A 21 -15.80 -9.83 -1.80
C PHE A 21 -14.67 -9.60 -0.79
N SER A 22 -14.87 -10.01 0.46
CA SER A 22 -13.87 -9.92 1.54
C SER A 22 -12.82 -11.03 1.47
N LEU A 23 -12.92 -11.95 0.51
CA LEU A 23 -12.02 -13.09 0.31
C LEU A 23 -11.75 -13.85 1.62
N ILE A 24 -12.78 -14.06 2.45
CA ILE A 24 -12.62 -14.70 3.76
C ILE A 24 -12.55 -16.22 3.56
N PHE A 25 -11.57 -16.87 4.18
CA PHE A 25 -11.51 -18.34 4.19
C PHE A 25 -12.76 -18.92 4.86
N GLY A 26 -13.43 -19.85 4.17
CA GLY A 26 -14.58 -20.56 4.72
C GLY A 26 -14.20 -21.50 5.87
N ASP A 27 -12.97 -22.01 5.87
CA ASP A 27 -12.45 -22.91 6.89
C ASP A 27 -11.51 -22.17 7.86
N ARG A 28 -11.76 -22.37 9.16
CA ARG A 28 -10.99 -21.78 10.26
C ARG A 28 -9.56 -22.34 10.30
N GLU A 29 -9.36 -23.61 10.00
CA GLU A 29 -8.03 -24.23 10.06
C GLU A 29 -7.11 -23.67 8.97
N MET A 30 -7.63 -23.56 7.75
CA MET A 30 -6.90 -22.93 6.63
C MET A 30 -6.56 -21.48 6.92
N ARG A 31 -7.50 -20.72 7.52
CA ARG A 31 -7.23 -19.34 7.95
C ARG A 31 -6.07 -19.26 8.94
N LEU A 32 -6.06 -20.13 9.95
CA LEU A 32 -5.00 -20.15 10.97
C LEU A 32 -3.64 -20.60 10.41
N ALA A 33 -3.63 -21.49 9.41
CA ALA A 33 -2.41 -21.88 8.72
C ALA A 33 -1.85 -20.71 7.89
N PHE A 34 -2.70 -20.04 7.12
CA PHE A 34 -2.34 -18.87 6.34
C PHE A 34 -1.82 -17.71 7.21
N GLU A 35 -2.51 -17.42 8.31
CA GLU A 35 -2.09 -16.41 9.29
C GLU A 35 -0.72 -16.74 9.90
N ARG A 36 -0.41 -18.02 10.13
CA ARG A 36 0.90 -18.47 10.63
C ARG A 36 2.02 -18.24 9.61
N GLU A 37 1.81 -18.60 8.36
CA GLU A 37 2.80 -18.37 7.30
C GLU A 37 3.05 -16.88 7.06
N LYS A 38 1.98 -16.10 6.99
CA LYS A 38 2.09 -14.64 6.86
C LYS A 38 2.87 -14.02 7.99
N LYS A 39 2.58 -14.42 9.22
CA LYS A 39 3.33 -13.98 10.39
C LYS A 39 4.82 -14.29 10.28
N ALA A 40 5.18 -15.47 9.77
CA ALA A 40 6.57 -15.84 9.55
C ALA A 40 7.22 -15.00 8.44
N TYR A 41 6.51 -14.75 7.34
CA TYR A 41 6.95 -13.87 6.26
C TYR A 41 7.20 -12.44 6.75
N TYR A 42 6.19 -11.81 7.38
CA TYR A 42 6.30 -10.42 7.85
C TYR A 42 7.36 -10.25 8.92
N ARG A 43 7.55 -11.24 9.80
CA ARG A 43 8.62 -11.20 10.80
C ARG A 43 10.00 -11.11 10.15
N ARG A 44 10.20 -11.76 9.00
CA ARG A 44 11.48 -11.73 8.26
C ARG A 44 11.63 -10.45 7.46
N ILE A 45 10.62 -10.07 6.69
CA ILE A 45 10.74 -8.91 5.81
C ILE A 45 10.81 -7.60 6.60
N LEU A 46 10.00 -7.44 7.66
CA LEU A 46 10.04 -6.23 8.47
C LEU A 46 11.36 -6.08 9.20
N LEU A 47 12.03 -7.19 9.56
CA LEU A 47 13.38 -7.17 10.12
C LEU A 47 14.40 -6.51 9.18
N VAL A 48 14.16 -6.53 7.87
CA VAL A 48 14.98 -5.86 6.85
C VAL A 48 14.46 -4.44 6.55
N VAL A 49 13.14 -4.23 6.55
CA VAL A 49 12.53 -2.93 6.21
C VAL A 49 12.84 -1.86 7.26
N TRP A 50 12.67 -2.13 8.57
CA TRP A 50 12.86 -1.08 9.57
C TRP A 50 14.32 -0.58 9.68
N PRO A 51 15.38 -1.43 9.59
CA PRO A 51 16.74 -0.93 9.56
C PRO A 51 17.07 -0.17 8.29
N LEU A 52 16.49 -0.56 7.14
CA LEU A 52 16.63 0.20 5.90
C LEU A 52 16.06 1.62 6.05
N LEU A 53 14.90 1.77 6.70
CA LEU A 53 14.31 3.09 6.97
C LEU A 53 15.18 3.92 7.93
N ILE A 54 15.76 3.31 8.97
CA ILE A 54 16.71 4.01 9.85
C ILE A 54 17.95 4.43 9.07
N THR A 55 18.48 3.55 8.24
CA THR A 55 19.66 3.82 7.42
C THR A 55 19.38 4.97 6.46
N LEU A 56 18.20 4.99 5.83
CA LEU A 56 17.74 6.09 4.99
C LEU A 56 17.65 7.41 5.78
N ALA A 57 17.02 7.39 6.96
CA ALA A 57 16.89 8.57 7.80
C ALA A 57 18.26 9.13 8.23
N ALA A 58 19.17 8.24 8.65
CA ALA A 58 20.53 8.60 9.04
C ALA A 58 21.32 9.15 7.85
N LEU A 59 21.24 8.51 6.67
CA LEU A 59 21.90 8.97 5.46
C LEU A 59 21.43 10.37 5.07
N LEU A 60 20.12 10.64 5.13
CA LEU A 60 19.58 11.96 4.81
C LEU A 60 20.05 13.04 5.79
N ILE A 61 20.14 12.75 7.09
CA ILE A 61 20.70 13.68 8.07
C ILE A 61 22.19 13.94 7.79
N VAL A 62 22.96 12.90 7.45
CA VAL A 62 24.37 13.05 7.10
C VAL A 62 24.52 13.88 5.82
N LEU A 63 23.69 13.65 4.80
CA LEU A 63 23.72 14.43 3.57
C LEU A 63 23.40 15.91 3.82
N ASP A 64 22.37 16.20 4.62
CA ASP A 64 21.97 17.57 4.97
C ASP A 64 23.06 18.31 5.77
N THR A 65 23.70 17.62 6.72
CA THR A 65 24.74 18.20 7.59
C THR A 65 26.11 18.32 6.94
N VAL A 66 26.47 17.42 6.02
CA VAL A 66 27.79 17.41 5.36
C VAL A 66 27.78 18.18 4.04
N TYR A 67 26.67 18.16 3.31
CA TYR A 67 26.52 18.78 1.99
C TYR A 67 25.46 19.89 1.99
N THR A 68 25.48 20.72 3.02
CA THR A 68 24.49 21.78 3.28
C THR A 68 24.33 22.77 2.12
N ASP A 69 25.39 22.96 1.31
CA ASP A 69 25.35 23.86 0.14
C ASP A 69 24.63 23.24 -1.09
N PHE A 70 24.44 21.91 -1.14
CA PHE A 70 23.84 21.21 -2.28
C PHE A 70 22.50 20.56 -1.97
N TYR A 71 22.29 20.13 -0.72
CA TYR A 71 21.07 19.47 -0.29
C TYR A 71 20.58 20.14 0.99
N SER A 72 19.46 20.86 0.88
CA SER A 72 18.71 21.34 2.04
C SER A 72 17.40 20.57 2.12
N PHE A 73 17.34 19.56 2.98
CA PHE A 73 16.09 18.84 3.20
C PHE A 73 15.21 19.63 4.16
N ASN A 74 13.89 19.58 3.94
CA ASN A 74 12.96 20.18 4.88
C ASN A 74 12.98 19.39 6.20
N THR A 75 13.01 20.09 7.34
CA THR A 75 12.90 19.48 8.69
C THR A 75 11.71 18.53 8.80
N ALA A 76 10.62 18.81 8.08
CA ALA A 76 9.46 17.93 7.98
C ALA A 76 9.81 16.51 7.46
N THR A 77 10.74 16.40 6.51
CA THR A 77 11.18 15.12 5.93
C THR A 77 11.94 14.27 6.93
N HIS A 78 12.84 14.87 7.73
CA HIS A 78 13.50 14.15 8.81
C HIS A 78 12.50 13.62 9.84
N PHE A 79 11.48 14.40 10.17
CA PHE A 79 10.43 14.00 11.10
C PHE A 79 9.58 12.85 10.56
N VAL A 80 9.13 12.93 9.30
CA VAL A 80 8.35 11.86 8.65
C VAL A 80 9.15 10.56 8.60
N ASN A 81 10.44 10.61 8.28
CA ASN A 81 11.31 9.43 8.26
C ASN A 81 11.51 8.82 9.64
N GLY A 82 11.71 9.66 10.66
CA GLY A 82 11.79 9.20 12.06
C GLY A 82 10.49 8.50 12.49
N ILE A 83 9.34 9.09 12.19
CA ILE A 83 8.03 8.48 12.48
C ILE A 83 7.88 7.16 11.73
N ALA A 84 8.19 7.11 10.43
CA ALA A 84 8.09 5.89 9.64
C ALA A 84 8.96 4.77 10.25
N ALA A 85 10.22 5.05 10.56
CA ALA A 85 11.12 4.07 11.18
C ALA A 85 10.56 3.52 12.50
N VAL A 86 10.05 4.40 13.38
CA VAL A 86 9.43 4.01 14.66
C VAL A 86 8.16 3.19 14.42
N LEU A 87 7.28 3.59 13.50
CA LEU A 87 6.06 2.86 13.18
C LEU A 87 6.38 1.45 12.65
N PHE A 88 7.30 1.30 11.71
CA PHE A 88 7.69 -0.01 11.18
C PHE A 88 8.38 -0.87 12.23
N PHE A 89 9.15 -0.29 13.14
CA PHE A 89 9.72 -0.99 14.30
C PHE A 89 8.63 -1.50 15.25
N VAL A 90 7.63 -0.67 15.57
CA VAL A 90 6.48 -1.05 16.40
C VAL A 90 5.70 -2.18 15.73
N ILE A 91 5.38 -2.05 14.43
CA ILE A 91 4.70 -3.11 13.67
C ILE A 91 5.52 -4.41 13.71
N TRP A 92 6.84 -4.34 13.53
CA TRP A 92 7.71 -5.50 13.63
C TRP A 92 7.67 -6.19 15.01
N LEU A 93 7.64 -5.43 16.10
CA LEU A 93 7.52 -5.99 17.45
C LEU A 93 6.18 -6.72 17.64
N PHE A 94 5.09 -6.11 17.19
CA PHE A 94 3.74 -6.60 17.45
C PHE A 94 3.21 -7.59 16.41
N VAL A 95 3.78 -7.69 15.21
CA VAL A 95 3.40 -8.71 14.21
C VAL A 95 3.63 -10.12 14.75
N LYS A 96 4.56 -10.28 15.71
CA LYS A 96 4.78 -11.52 16.46
C LYS A 96 3.60 -11.94 17.34
N LYS A 97 2.64 -11.06 17.59
CA LYS A 97 1.43 -11.36 18.38
C LYS A 97 0.16 -11.26 17.54
N GLN A 98 0.03 -10.23 16.69
CA GLN A 98 -1.20 -9.96 15.95
C GLN A 98 -0.95 -9.84 14.44
N VAL A 99 -1.65 -10.66 13.65
CA VAL A 99 -1.56 -10.63 12.17
C VAL A 99 -2.26 -9.40 11.59
N ILE A 100 -3.25 -8.83 12.28
CA ILE A 100 -3.98 -7.64 11.80
C ILE A 100 -3.01 -6.47 11.50
N LEU A 101 -1.89 -6.37 12.22
CA LEU A 101 -0.90 -5.33 11.97
C LEU A 101 -0.16 -5.49 10.63
N SER A 102 -0.11 -6.69 10.05
CA SER A 102 0.45 -6.87 8.70
C SER A 102 -0.41 -6.20 7.63
N TRP A 103 -1.72 -6.01 7.89
CA TRP A 103 -2.62 -5.35 6.95
C TRP A 103 -2.22 -3.90 6.68
N PHE A 104 -1.57 -3.26 7.66
CA PHE A 104 -1.15 -1.87 7.54
C PHE A 104 0.21 -1.69 6.85
N VAL A 105 0.98 -2.77 6.62
CA VAL A 105 2.32 -2.68 6.03
C VAL A 105 2.27 -2.10 4.62
N CYS A 106 1.44 -2.69 3.74
CA CYS A 106 1.25 -2.19 2.37
C CYS A 106 0.78 -0.72 2.33
N PRO A 107 -0.35 -0.34 2.95
CA PRO A 107 -0.84 1.03 2.86
C PRO A 107 0.14 2.05 3.47
N LEU A 108 0.87 1.71 4.53
CA LEU A 108 1.90 2.59 5.09
C LEU A 108 3.09 2.75 4.15
N MET A 109 3.55 1.67 3.51
CA MET A 109 4.62 1.76 2.50
C MET A 109 4.19 2.57 1.28
N THR A 110 2.95 2.38 0.82
CA THR A 110 2.35 3.18 -0.26
C THR A 110 2.27 4.66 0.13
N ALA A 111 1.84 4.97 1.35
CA ALA A 111 1.80 6.34 1.86
C ALA A 111 3.19 6.97 1.95
N PHE A 112 4.16 6.22 2.44
CA PHE A 112 5.55 6.66 2.52
C PHE A 112 6.14 6.92 1.12
N ALA A 113 5.86 6.06 0.15
CA ALA A 113 6.27 6.27 -1.24
C ALA A 113 5.65 7.54 -1.84
N PHE A 114 4.33 7.74 -1.67
CA PHE A 114 3.67 8.96 -2.17
C PHE A 114 4.17 10.22 -1.47
N TYR A 115 4.54 10.16 -0.19
CA TYR A 115 5.15 11.31 0.48
C TYR A 115 6.45 11.74 -0.23
N TYR A 116 7.32 10.79 -0.53
CA TYR A 116 8.55 11.09 -1.26
C TYR A 116 8.28 11.63 -2.67
N PHE A 117 7.42 10.97 -3.45
CA PHE A 117 7.17 11.42 -4.82
C PHE A 117 6.36 12.71 -4.93
N ALA A 118 5.41 12.96 -4.02
CA ALA A 118 4.53 14.11 -4.09
C ALA A 118 5.07 15.34 -3.35
N VAL A 119 5.97 15.14 -2.38
CA VAL A 119 6.46 16.22 -1.52
C VAL A 119 7.96 16.39 -1.65
N VAL A 120 8.76 15.32 -1.49
CA VAL A 120 10.22 15.46 -1.44
C VAL A 120 10.83 15.64 -2.84
N ASP A 121 10.56 14.71 -3.76
CA ASP A 121 11.15 14.72 -5.10
C ASP A 121 10.51 15.76 -6.01
N TYR A 122 9.22 16.03 -5.78
CA TYR A 122 8.45 17.01 -6.53
C TYR A 122 8.93 18.44 -6.29
N ASP A 123 9.22 18.79 -5.03
CA ASP A 123 9.66 20.15 -4.66
C ASP A 123 11.18 20.33 -4.86
N GLY A 124 11.94 19.23 -4.96
CA GLY A 124 13.41 19.24 -4.87
C GLY A 124 14.21 19.08 -6.17
N SER A 125 13.61 18.84 -7.35
CA SER A 125 14.41 18.44 -8.52
C SER A 125 13.94 18.94 -9.89
N VAL A 126 14.94 19.21 -10.75
CA VAL A 126 14.89 19.59 -12.18
C VAL A 126 14.33 18.46 -13.09
N VAL A 127 13.72 17.43 -12.50
CA VAL A 127 13.28 16.21 -13.18
C VAL A 127 11.88 16.40 -13.74
N SER A 128 11.65 15.93 -14.97
CA SER A 128 10.33 15.98 -15.61
C SER A 128 9.27 15.32 -14.73
N ILE A 129 8.19 16.04 -14.45
CA ILE A 129 7.03 15.61 -13.66
C ILE A 129 6.42 14.30 -14.21
N TYR A 130 6.52 14.04 -15.51
CA TYR A 130 6.06 12.79 -16.10
C TYR A 130 6.87 11.57 -15.64
N TYR A 131 8.18 11.73 -15.42
CA TYR A 131 9.05 10.66 -14.97
C TYR A 131 8.75 10.29 -13.51
N THR A 132 8.60 11.30 -12.64
CA THR A 132 8.25 11.06 -11.22
C THR A 132 6.89 10.39 -11.09
N LEU A 133 5.93 10.75 -11.95
CA LEU A 133 4.61 10.12 -11.98
C LEU A 133 4.68 8.64 -12.43
N ILE A 134 5.40 8.33 -13.50
CA ILE A 134 5.56 6.94 -13.97
C ILE A 134 6.26 6.09 -12.91
N VAL A 135 7.36 6.59 -12.32
CA VAL A 135 8.11 5.87 -11.29
C VAL A 135 7.26 5.68 -10.03
N GLY A 136 6.52 6.71 -9.61
CA GLY A 136 5.64 6.65 -8.43
C GLY A 136 4.51 5.63 -8.57
N ILE A 137 3.82 5.63 -9.72
CA ILE A 137 2.80 4.61 -10.01
C ILE A 137 3.45 3.21 -10.03
N THR A 138 4.56 3.04 -10.76
CA THR A 138 5.21 1.72 -10.86
C THR A 138 5.65 1.18 -9.51
N LEU A 139 6.25 2.03 -8.66
CA LEU A 139 6.70 1.61 -7.33
C LEU A 139 5.53 1.23 -6.41
N THR A 140 4.43 1.98 -6.46
CA THR A 140 3.24 1.66 -5.63
C THR A 140 2.56 0.37 -6.07
N PHE A 141 2.53 0.05 -7.37
CA PHE A 141 2.10 -1.25 -7.87
C PHE A 141 3.05 -2.38 -7.46
N PHE A 142 4.37 -2.14 -7.45
CA PHE A 142 5.33 -3.12 -6.95
C PHE A 142 5.11 -3.41 -5.46
N ILE A 143 4.95 -2.37 -4.63
CA ILE A 143 4.63 -2.50 -3.20
C ILE A 143 3.34 -3.31 -3.02
N LEU A 144 2.30 -3.02 -3.82
CA LEU A 144 1.05 -3.77 -3.80
C LEU A 144 1.27 -5.25 -4.12
N VAL A 145 1.99 -5.60 -5.18
CA VAL A 145 2.21 -7.01 -5.54
C VAL A 145 2.94 -7.79 -4.43
N VAL A 146 3.90 -7.15 -3.77
CA VAL A 146 4.72 -7.79 -2.72
C VAL A 146 4.00 -7.88 -1.38
N PHE A 147 3.32 -6.81 -0.97
CA PHE A 147 2.83 -6.65 0.41
C PHE A 147 1.31 -6.63 0.54
N ASN A 148 0.54 -6.82 -0.53
CA ASN A 148 -0.91 -6.69 -0.42
C ASN A 148 -1.55 -7.84 0.39
N GLU A 149 -2.13 -7.43 1.51
CA GLU A 149 -2.79 -8.29 2.49
C GLU A 149 -4.30 -8.11 2.53
N ASN A 150 -4.73 -6.88 2.29
CA ASN A 150 -6.11 -6.44 2.33
C ASN A 150 -6.29 -5.39 1.25
N TRP A 151 -6.88 -5.81 0.14
CA TRP A 151 -7.06 -5.02 -1.07
C TRP A 151 -7.93 -3.78 -0.79
N VAL A 152 -8.92 -3.89 0.09
CA VAL A 152 -9.81 -2.77 0.44
C VAL A 152 -9.00 -1.68 1.14
N LEU A 153 -8.23 -2.04 2.17
CA LEU A 153 -7.44 -1.09 2.93
C LEU A 153 -6.37 -0.44 2.05
N SER A 154 -5.66 -1.23 1.23
CA SER A 154 -4.67 -0.73 0.27
C SER A 154 -5.28 0.26 -0.71
N SER A 155 -6.48 -0.02 -1.24
CA SER A 155 -7.16 0.83 -2.22
C SER A 155 -7.70 2.13 -1.58
N VAL A 156 -8.25 2.03 -0.37
CA VAL A 156 -8.76 3.17 0.40
C VAL A 156 -7.65 4.16 0.76
N VAL A 157 -6.43 3.68 1.01
CA VAL A 157 -5.28 4.56 1.27
C VAL A 157 -4.68 5.09 -0.03
N TYR A 158 -4.57 4.26 -1.07
CA TYR A 158 -4.03 4.66 -2.38
C TYR A 158 -4.85 5.78 -3.03
N ALA A 159 -6.18 5.68 -3.02
CA ALA A 159 -7.08 6.62 -3.71
C ALA A 159 -6.90 8.10 -3.32
N PRO A 160 -6.96 8.49 -2.03
CA PRO A 160 -6.77 9.88 -1.63
C PRO A 160 -5.34 10.36 -1.88
N LEU A 161 -4.33 9.52 -1.69
CA LEU A 161 -2.93 9.88 -1.92
C LEU A 161 -2.63 10.14 -3.38
N LEU A 162 -3.11 9.27 -4.27
CA LEU A 162 -2.99 9.47 -5.70
C LEU A 162 -3.75 10.73 -6.13
N THR A 163 -4.97 10.93 -5.64
CA THR A 163 -5.78 12.11 -5.97
C THR A 163 -5.05 13.39 -5.56
N TYR A 164 -4.47 13.41 -4.36
CA TYR A 164 -3.66 14.53 -3.90
C TYR A 164 -2.44 14.76 -4.81
N TYR A 165 -1.70 13.70 -5.15
CA TYR A 165 -0.51 13.79 -6.00
C TYR A 165 -0.84 14.29 -7.41
N MET A 166 -1.90 13.74 -8.03
CA MET A 166 -2.36 14.14 -9.36
C MET A 166 -2.91 15.57 -9.37
N LYS A 167 -3.61 15.98 -8.30
CA LYS A 167 -4.08 17.36 -8.16
C LYS A 167 -2.89 18.32 -8.07
N LYS A 168 -1.93 18.07 -7.18
CA LYS A 168 -0.73 18.89 -7.04
C LYS A 168 0.01 19.01 -8.38
N THR A 169 0.18 17.89 -9.07
CA THR A 169 0.76 17.85 -10.42
C THR A 169 -0.02 18.66 -11.46
N GLY A 170 -1.36 18.58 -11.42
CA GLY A 170 -2.23 19.32 -12.34
C GLY A 170 -2.19 20.83 -12.10
N ASP A 171 -2.22 21.25 -10.83
CA ASP A 171 -2.19 22.66 -10.44
C ASP A 171 -0.89 23.36 -10.93
N ASP A 172 0.25 22.66 -10.96
CA ASP A 172 1.53 23.25 -11.40
C ASP A 172 1.78 23.14 -12.92
N MET A 173 1.15 22.19 -13.62
CA MET A 173 1.26 22.08 -15.08
C MET A 173 0.32 23.03 -15.82
N LEU A 174 -0.80 23.41 -15.21
CA LEU A 174 -1.90 24.11 -15.85
C LEU A 174 -2.24 25.35 -15.02
N GLU A 175 -1.50 26.43 -15.27
CA GLU A 175 -1.56 27.70 -14.52
C GLU A 175 -2.94 28.41 -14.59
N GLN A 176 -3.95 27.85 -15.29
CA GLN A 176 -5.31 28.38 -15.39
C GLN A 176 -6.36 27.27 -15.41
N VAL A 177 -7.03 27.07 -14.26
CA VAL A 177 -8.08 26.06 -14.07
C VAL A 177 -9.32 26.40 -14.91
N ALA A 178 -9.38 25.88 -16.14
CA ALA A 178 -10.62 25.79 -16.90
C ALA A 178 -11.44 24.57 -16.43
N ALA A 179 -12.77 24.69 -16.37
CA ALA A 179 -13.66 23.65 -15.86
C ALA A 179 -13.60 22.29 -16.61
N ASP A 180 -13.04 22.26 -17.81
CA ASP A 180 -12.87 21.03 -18.59
C ASP A 180 -11.65 20.20 -18.16
N GLU A 181 -10.63 20.80 -17.55
CA GLU A 181 -9.44 20.09 -17.08
C GLU A 181 -9.68 19.34 -15.77
N PHE A 182 -10.59 19.83 -14.92
CA PHE A 182 -11.03 19.10 -13.72
C PHE A 182 -11.68 17.76 -14.08
N LYS A 183 -12.45 17.71 -15.18
CA LYS A 183 -13.05 16.45 -15.66
C LYS A 183 -11.96 15.47 -16.09
N GLU A 184 -10.93 15.95 -16.78
CA GLU A 184 -9.80 15.12 -17.19
C GLU A 184 -9.03 14.57 -15.98
N LEU A 185 -8.74 15.40 -14.99
CA LEU A 185 -8.10 14.99 -13.74
C LEU A 185 -8.91 13.89 -13.03
N VAL A 186 -10.22 14.08 -12.92
CA VAL A 186 -11.13 13.09 -12.32
C VAL A 186 -11.08 11.77 -13.07
N VAL A 187 -11.13 11.79 -14.41
CA VAL A 187 -11.07 10.57 -15.23
C VAL A 187 -9.73 9.85 -15.05
N ARG A 188 -8.60 10.57 -15.05
CA ARG A 188 -7.26 10.00 -14.84
C ARG A 188 -7.13 9.36 -13.46
N CYS A 189 -7.58 10.04 -12.41
CA CYS A 189 -7.60 9.51 -11.04
C CYS A 189 -8.46 8.27 -10.94
N LEU A 190 -9.70 8.31 -11.45
CA LEU A 190 -10.62 7.17 -11.43
C LEU A 190 -10.03 5.97 -12.16
N PHE A 191 -9.45 6.16 -13.34
CA PHE A 191 -8.80 5.10 -14.09
C PHE A 191 -7.68 4.42 -13.28
N CYS A 192 -6.77 5.22 -12.72
CA CYS A 192 -5.65 4.70 -11.94
C CYS A 192 -6.11 4.00 -10.65
N ILE A 193 -7.11 4.54 -9.95
CA ILE A 193 -7.68 3.94 -8.73
C ILE A 193 -8.37 2.62 -9.06
N LEU A 194 -9.15 2.55 -10.14
CA LEU A 194 -9.81 1.33 -10.57
C LEU A 194 -8.78 0.26 -10.94
N MET A 195 -7.77 0.60 -11.72
CA MET A 195 -6.69 -0.31 -12.08
C MET A 195 -5.96 -0.84 -10.84
N TYR A 196 -5.58 0.04 -9.92
CA TYR A 196 -4.93 -0.37 -8.66
C TYR A 196 -5.83 -1.30 -7.84
N THR A 197 -7.12 -0.97 -7.73
CA THR A 197 -8.10 -1.76 -6.98
C THR A 197 -8.30 -3.15 -7.58
N ILE A 198 -8.41 -3.25 -8.92
CA ILE A 198 -8.55 -4.54 -9.63
C ILE A 198 -7.31 -5.39 -9.39
N VAL A 199 -6.11 -4.82 -9.54
CA VAL A 199 -4.86 -5.54 -9.30
C VAL A 199 -4.74 -5.96 -7.84
N ALA A 200 -5.10 -5.10 -6.88
CA ALA A 200 -5.09 -5.41 -5.46
C ALA A 200 -5.99 -6.62 -5.15
N TYR A 201 -7.22 -6.60 -5.67
CA TYR A 201 -8.16 -7.71 -5.50
C TYR A 201 -7.61 -9.01 -6.12
N LYS A 202 -7.06 -8.93 -7.34
CA LYS A 202 -6.51 -10.10 -8.04
C LYS A 202 -5.28 -10.68 -7.34
N VAL A 203 -4.35 -9.85 -6.90
CA VAL A 203 -3.16 -10.27 -6.15
C VAL A 203 -3.57 -10.97 -4.85
N GLU A 204 -4.49 -10.39 -4.08
CA GLU A 204 -4.96 -11.03 -2.85
C GLU A 204 -5.67 -12.37 -3.12
N SER A 205 -6.53 -12.40 -4.14
CA SER A 205 -7.25 -13.61 -4.54
C SER A 205 -6.28 -14.72 -4.98
N LEU A 206 -5.28 -14.39 -5.80
CA LEU A 206 -4.26 -15.34 -6.26
C LEU A 206 -3.40 -15.84 -5.09
N ASN A 207 -2.95 -14.96 -4.19
CA ASN A 207 -2.18 -15.36 -3.01
C ASN A 207 -2.96 -16.32 -2.12
N LYS A 208 -4.27 -16.08 -1.94
CA LYS A 208 -5.14 -16.98 -1.17
C LYS A 208 -5.41 -18.30 -1.90
N ARG A 209 -5.59 -18.30 -3.22
CA ARG A 209 -5.79 -19.52 -4.02
C ARG A 209 -4.54 -20.39 -4.10
N ALA A 210 -3.38 -19.77 -4.30
CA ALA A 210 -2.09 -20.45 -4.31
C ALA A 210 -1.84 -21.17 -2.97
N PHE A 211 -2.19 -20.53 -1.86
CA PHE A 211 -2.13 -21.15 -0.53
C PHE A 211 -3.07 -22.35 -0.37
N LEU A 212 -4.23 -22.33 -1.04
CA LEU A 212 -5.20 -23.43 -1.03
C LEU A 212 -4.84 -24.57 -1.99
N GLY A 213 -3.74 -24.46 -2.76
CA GLY A 213 -3.37 -25.44 -3.78
C GLY A 213 -4.37 -25.52 -4.95
N GLN A 214 -5.26 -24.53 -5.09
CA GLN A 214 -6.23 -24.43 -6.17
C GLN A 214 -5.61 -23.58 -7.28
N GLN A 215 -4.91 -24.23 -8.22
CA GLN A 215 -4.42 -23.61 -9.46
C GLN A 215 -5.51 -23.60 -10.52
#